data_AF-A0AAX3SYR4-F1
#
_entry.id   AF-A0AAX3SYR4-F1
#
_cell.length_a   1.000
_cell.length_b   1.000
_cell.length_c   1.000
_cell.angle_alpha   90.00
_cell.angle_beta   90.00
_cell.angle_gamma   90.00
#
_symmetry.space_group_name_H-M   'P 1'
#
loop_
_entity.id
_entity.type
_entity.pdbx_description
1 polymer ?
#
loop_
_entity_poly.entity_id
_entity_poly.type
_entity_poly.pdbx_seq_one_letter_code
_entity_poly.pdbx_strand_id
1 'polypeptide(L)'
;MGVQQLFNPAEVSEVWREVVDSNLISPSNPTEREQLTKIKPDSVNKYWSWEGFWHYITKTNDNLAYEKYVLIGAKYQDKYPRFLDILGNNNIAVDFWTTIHGIHLKNYLIDYNKLDLTKISKLNFEQAASYWKEYTSDIIVQRIPPDPNPADFVDISGNFPAIKMNEIDVNKIRSLVLAYAKNYINQKASEAKLGTDYYVVRKEGIDISSNVDALKPLLDNLTEPKYLDIIIKTKQFSSILIGEANGSIKNSRNYDPEKVKDLSKIKFNN
;
A
#
# COMPACT_ATOMS: atom_id res chain seq x y z
N MET A 1 -4.08 -3.64 24.52
CA MET A 1 -3.78 -4.54 23.38
C MET A 1 -2.65 -3.87 22.62
N GLY A 2 -1.57 -4.59 22.32
CA GLY A 2 -0.27 -3.98 22.10
C GLY A 2 0.60 -4.73 21.10
N VAL A 3 1.92 -4.58 21.26
CA VAL A 3 2.87 -4.61 20.14
C VAL A 3 3.42 -6.01 19.87
N GLN A 4 3.38 -6.41 18.61
CA GLN A 4 4.21 -7.50 18.12
C GLN A 4 5.59 -6.94 17.75
N GLN A 5 6.63 -7.40 18.44
CA GLN A 5 8.00 -7.03 18.13
C GLN A 5 8.86 -8.29 18.13
N LEU A 6 9.31 -8.70 16.95
CA LEU A 6 10.34 -9.73 16.81
C LEU A 6 11.69 -9.07 16.98
N PHE A 7 12.16 -9.00 18.21
CA PHE A 7 13.59 -8.94 18.47
C PHE A 7 14.20 -10.30 18.17
N ASN A 8 15.46 -10.36 17.75
CA ASN A 8 16.18 -11.63 17.75
C ASN A 8 16.26 -12.13 19.20
N PRO A 9 15.62 -13.26 19.59
CA PRO A 9 15.51 -13.62 21.00
C PRO A 9 16.86 -13.95 21.66
N ALA A 10 17.89 -14.20 20.85
CA ALA A 10 19.26 -14.40 21.28
C ALA A 10 19.97 -13.11 21.76
N GLU A 11 19.42 -11.92 21.45
CA GLU A 11 20.11 -10.64 21.63
C GLU A 11 19.49 -9.73 22.68
N VAL A 12 18.20 -9.86 23.03
CA VAL A 12 17.51 -8.97 23.98
C VAL A 12 17.53 -9.50 25.41
N SER A 13 18.00 -8.67 26.34
CA SER A 13 18.10 -8.96 27.77
C SER A 13 16.91 -8.39 28.57
N GLU A 14 16.46 -7.19 28.25
CA GLU A 14 15.38 -6.49 28.94
C GLU A 14 14.52 -5.65 28.00
N VAL A 15 13.23 -5.51 28.31
CA VAL A 15 12.37 -4.47 27.73
C VAL A 15 11.68 -3.72 28.86
N TRP A 16 11.72 -2.40 28.79
CA TRP A 16 11.07 -1.46 29.68
C TRP A 16 10.07 -0.62 28.89
N ARG A 17 9.08 -0.04 29.57
CA ARG A 17 8.18 0.96 29.00
C ARG A 17 7.76 2.02 30.01
N GLU A 18 7.35 3.18 29.53
CA GLU A 18 6.59 4.21 30.25
C GLU A 18 5.54 4.83 29.31
N VAL A 19 4.56 5.56 29.83
CA VAL A 19 3.73 6.46 29.02
C VAL A 19 4.47 7.78 28.81
N VAL A 20 4.28 8.37 27.65
CA VAL A 20 4.70 9.74 27.33
C VAL A 20 3.51 10.55 26.80
N ASP A 21 3.60 11.87 26.85
CA ASP A 21 2.62 12.77 26.26
C ASP A 21 2.90 13.03 24.75
N SER A 22 2.15 13.95 24.14
CA SER A 22 2.36 14.37 22.74
C SER A 22 3.70 15.09 22.49
N ASN A 23 4.39 15.53 23.54
CA ASN A 23 5.71 16.15 23.49
C ASN A 23 6.84 15.12 23.74
N LEU A 24 6.48 13.83 23.87
CA LEU A 24 7.37 12.71 24.21
C LEU A 24 7.96 12.80 25.63
N ILE A 25 7.28 13.47 26.56
CA ILE A 25 7.69 13.64 27.95
C ILE A 25 6.82 12.76 28.86
N SER A 26 7.43 12.07 29.83
CA SER A 26 6.69 11.27 30.82
C SER A 26 5.73 12.14 31.64
N PRO A 27 4.47 11.70 31.92
CA PRO A 27 3.52 12.49 32.69
C PRO A 27 4.07 12.91 34.05
N SER A 28 3.71 14.10 34.53
CA SER A 28 4.22 14.64 35.81
C SER A 28 3.76 13.85 37.05
N ASN A 29 2.63 13.14 36.94
CA ASN A 29 2.08 12.27 37.99
C ASN A 29 1.58 10.96 37.35
N PRO A 30 2.48 10.06 36.92
CA PRO A 30 2.11 8.84 36.22
C PRO A 30 1.56 7.81 37.20
N THR A 31 0.44 7.16 36.85
CA THR A 31 -0.07 6.00 37.60
C THR A 31 0.91 4.83 37.54
N GLU A 32 0.75 3.82 38.40
CA GLU A 32 1.59 2.60 38.42
C GLU A 32 1.71 1.89 37.05
N ARG A 33 0.74 2.09 36.16
CA ARG A 33 0.72 1.51 34.81
C ARG A 33 1.53 2.33 33.79
N GLU A 34 1.70 3.61 34.05
CA GLU A 34 2.28 4.62 33.17
C GLU A 34 3.75 4.90 33.52
N GLN A 35 4.18 4.54 34.72
CA GLN A 35 5.58 4.63 35.17
C GLN A 35 6.53 3.70 34.39
N LEU A 36 7.80 4.10 34.34
CA LEU A 36 8.88 3.30 33.73
C LEU A 36 9.01 1.95 34.45
N THR A 37 8.62 0.88 33.75
CA THR A 37 8.54 -0.47 34.33
C THR A 37 9.06 -1.54 33.37
N LYS A 38 9.72 -2.56 33.92
CA LYS A 38 10.24 -3.69 33.17
C LYS A 38 9.09 -4.64 32.81
N ILE A 39 8.91 -4.89 31.53
CA ILE A 39 7.86 -5.76 31.00
C ILE A 39 8.44 -7.10 30.54
N LYS A 40 7.63 -8.15 30.67
CA LYS A 40 7.94 -9.49 30.15
C LYS A 40 7.13 -9.75 28.88
N PRO A 41 7.64 -10.58 27.96
CA PRO A 41 6.85 -11.03 26.83
C PRO A 41 5.76 -12.01 27.27
N ASP A 42 4.77 -12.21 26.40
CA ASP A 42 3.81 -13.30 26.50
C ASP A 42 4.39 -14.67 26.06
N SER A 43 3.56 -15.71 26.05
CA SER A 43 3.93 -17.08 25.66
C SER A 43 4.33 -17.25 24.19
N VAL A 44 4.24 -16.20 23.37
CA VAL A 44 4.65 -16.16 21.95
C VAL A 44 5.64 -15.02 21.67
N ASN A 45 6.40 -14.60 22.69
CA ASN A 45 7.45 -13.57 22.64
C ASN A 45 6.98 -12.15 22.25
N LYS A 46 5.78 -11.71 22.68
CA LYS A 46 5.22 -10.36 22.36
C LYS A 46 5.05 -9.47 23.60
N TYR A 47 5.24 -8.15 23.43
CA TYR A 47 5.27 -7.17 24.52
C TYR A 47 4.04 -6.24 24.50
N TRP A 48 3.15 -6.38 25.48
CA TRP A 48 1.78 -5.83 25.43
C TRP A 48 1.54 -4.58 26.30
N SER A 49 1.12 -3.47 25.70
CA SER A 49 0.66 -2.24 26.37
C SER A 49 -0.83 -1.94 26.15
N TRP A 50 -1.32 -0.88 26.82
CA TRP A 50 -2.67 -0.34 26.68
C TRP A 50 -2.73 0.75 25.60
N GLU A 51 -3.90 1.35 25.40
CA GLU A 51 -4.03 2.59 24.62
C GLU A 51 -3.17 3.72 25.23
N GLY A 52 -2.66 4.63 24.40
CA GLY A 52 -1.79 5.73 24.78
C GLY A 52 -0.53 5.86 23.92
N PHE A 53 0.32 6.85 24.23
CA PHE A 53 1.69 6.97 23.72
C PHE A 53 2.66 6.34 24.74
N TRP A 54 3.56 5.46 24.28
CA TRP A 54 4.34 4.56 25.13
C TRP A 54 5.82 4.51 24.77
N HIS A 55 6.71 5.19 25.49
CA HIS A 55 8.14 5.03 25.27
C HIS A 55 8.58 3.62 25.69
N TYR A 56 9.27 2.90 24.81
CA TYR A 56 9.86 1.57 25.05
C TYR A 56 11.39 1.66 25.02
N ILE A 57 12.05 1.10 26.03
CA ILE A 57 13.51 0.98 26.10
C ILE A 57 13.87 -0.50 26.07
N THR A 58 14.58 -0.93 25.02
CA THR A 58 15.09 -2.30 24.88
C THR A 58 16.57 -2.32 25.22
N LYS A 59 16.99 -3.23 26.09
CA LYS A 59 18.41 -3.54 26.29
C LYS A 59 18.76 -4.87 25.65
N THR A 60 19.92 -4.91 25.02
CA THR A 60 20.52 -6.13 24.47
C THR A 60 21.53 -6.75 25.44
N ASN A 61 21.96 -7.98 25.14
CA ASN A 61 22.89 -8.76 25.98
C ASN A 61 24.30 -8.16 26.05
N ASP A 62 24.65 -7.26 25.12
CA ASP A 62 25.87 -6.46 25.07
C ASP A 62 25.74 -5.08 25.76
N ASN A 63 24.65 -4.86 26.51
CA ASN A 63 24.28 -3.60 27.18
C ASN A 63 23.99 -2.39 26.28
N LEU A 64 23.83 -2.55 24.96
CA LEU A 64 23.28 -1.47 24.13
C LEU A 64 21.80 -1.23 24.48
N ALA A 65 21.36 0.03 24.35
CA ALA A 65 19.99 0.46 24.62
C ALA A 65 19.36 1.09 23.38
N TYR A 66 18.11 0.72 23.10
CA TYR A 66 17.34 1.18 21.94
C TYR A 66 15.97 1.71 22.39
N GLU A 67 15.63 2.92 21.97
CA GLU A 67 14.42 3.65 22.38
C GLU A 67 13.37 3.75 21.26
N LYS A 68 12.07 3.68 21.58
CA LYS A 68 10.97 3.64 20.58
C LYS A 68 9.64 4.23 21.08
N TYR A 69 8.89 4.86 20.17
CA TYR A 69 7.79 5.87 20.35
C TYR A 69 6.82 5.78 21.57
N VAL A 70 5.61 5.18 21.58
CA VAL A 70 4.80 4.34 20.65
C VAL A 70 3.28 4.61 20.81
N LEU A 71 2.56 5.05 19.77
CA LEU A 71 1.09 5.29 19.83
C LEU A 71 0.21 4.04 19.56
N ILE A 72 -0.66 3.70 20.50
CA ILE A 72 -1.70 2.64 20.46
C ILE A 72 -3.09 3.28 20.70
N GLY A 73 -4.12 2.95 19.91
CA GLY A 73 -5.48 3.55 20.03
C GLY A 73 -6.62 2.59 20.42
N ALA A 74 -7.79 3.16 20.74
CA ALA A 74 -8.97 2.48 21.29
C ALA A 74 -9.62 1.39 20.41
N LYS A 75 -9.80 1.66 19.11
CA LYS A 75 -10.70 0.90 18.22
C LYS A 75 -9.92 -0.09 17.37
N TYR A 76 -10.56 -1.10 16.77
CA TYR A 76 -9.83 -2.13 15.99
C TYR A 76 -9.06 -1.58 14.78
N GLN A 77 -9.51 -0.45 14.22
CA GLN A 77 -8.80 0.30 13.16
C GLN A 77 -7.57 1.08 13.70
N ASP A 78 -7.49 1.30 15.01
CA ASP A 78 -6.41 1.98 15.74
C ASP A 78 -5.65 1.03 16.70
N LYS A 79 -5.98 -0.27 16.70
CA LYS A 79 -5.44 -1.29 17.64
C LYS A 79 -3.98 -1.65 17.38
N TYR A 80 -3.35 -1.03 16.38
CA TYR A 80 -1.98 -1.29 16.01
C TYR A 80 -1.07 -0.13 16.41
N PRO A 81 0.05 -0.41 17.11
CA PRO A 81 1.11 0.56 17.34
C PRO A 81 1.65 1.07 16.00
N ARG A 82 1.52 2.36 15.70
CA ARG A 82 1.99 2.92 14.41
C ARG A 82 3.51 3.13 14.40
N PHE A 83 4.27 2.04 14.27
CA PHE A 83 5.71 2.06 14.04
C PHE A 83 6.03 1.37 12.75
N LEU A 84 6.99 1.95 12.04
CA LEU A 84 7.42 1.57 10.71
C LEU A 84 7.70 0.06 10.65
N ASP A 85 6.94 -0.61 9.79
CA ASP A 85 7.00 -2.00 9.31
C ASP A 85 6.89 -3.12 10.38
N ILE A 86 6.25 -4.28 10.15
CA ILE A 86 5.92 -5.02 8.91
C ILE A 86 4.47 -5.54 8.99
N LEU A 87 3.74 -5.59 7.86
CA LEU A 87 2.35 -6.05 7.82
C LEU A 87 2.23 -7.54 7.44
N GLY A 88 1.59 -8.33 8.31
CA GLY A 88 1.35 -9.77 8.12
C GLY A 88 0.30 -10.16 7.07
N ASN A 89 -0.07 -9.23 6.19
CA ASN A 89 -0.88 -9.49 5.01
C ASN A 89 -0.26 -8.68 3.86
N ASN A 90 0.25 -9.38 2.85
CA ASN A 90 0.96 -8.79 1.70
C ASN A 90 0.08 -7.83 0.88
N ASN A 91 -1.24 -7.80 1.11
CA ASN A 91 -2.19 -6.88 0.48
C ASN A 91 -2.45 -5.59 1.29
N ILE A 92 -1.84 -5.42 2.47
CA ILE A 92 -1.95 -4.18 3.28
C ILE A 92 -0.65 -3.36 3.21
N ALA A 93 0.49 -4.02 3.01
CA ALA A 93 1.76 -3.36 2.70
C ALA A 93 1.74 -2.82 1.27
N VAL A 94 1.34 -1.56 1.11
CA VAL A 94 1.60 -0.80 -0.12
C VAL A 94 3.05 -0.32 -0.11
N ASP A 95 3.68 -0.33 -1.28
CA ASP A 95 5.03 0.22 -1.48
C ASP A 95 5.02 1.70 -1.10
N PHE A 96 5.95 2.14 -0.26
CA PHE A 96 6.02 3.52 0.23
C PHE A 96 5.96 4.52 -0.94
N TRP A 97 6.67 4.23 -2.04
CA TRP A 97 6.73 5.09 -3.22
C TRP A 97 5.41 5.14 -4.01
N THR A 98 4.50 4.16 -3.85
CA THR A 98 3.13 4.22 -4.38
C THR A 98 2.16 5.03 -3.51
N THR A 99 2.58 5.45 -2.32
CA THR A 99 1.75 6.29 -1.43
C THR A 99 1.91 7.77 -1.76
N ILE A 100 0.92 8.57 -1.37
CA ILE A 100 0.99 10.05 -1.44
C ILE A 100 2.29 10.57 -0.81
N HIS A 101 2.65 10.11 0.40
CA HIS A 101 3.89 10.52 1.08
C HIS A 101 5.15 10.19 0.26
N GLY A 102 5.23 8.98 -0.33
CA GLY A 102 6.37 8.60 -1.17
C GLY A 102 6.45 9.37 -2.48
N ILE A 103 5.31 9.77 -3.06
CA ILE A 103 5.28 10.64 -4.25
C ILE A 103 5.75 12.05 -3.90
N HIS A 104 5.33 12.62 -2.78
CA HIS A 104 5.81 13.93 -2.33
C HIS A 104 7.33 13.90 -2.09
N LEU A 105 7.84 12.84 -1.46
CA LEU A 105 9.28 12.66 -1.27
C LEU A 105 10.02 12.51 -2.61
N LYS A 106 9.50 11.69 -3.53
CA LYS A 106 10.06 11.51 -4.89
C LYS A 106 10.19 12.84 -5.61
N ASN A 107 9.14 13.67 -5.59
CA ASN A 107 9.13 14.98 -6.25
C ASN A 107 10.14 15.92 -5.60
N TYR A 108 10.16 16.01 -4.26
CA TYR A 108 11.17 16.78 -3.52
C TYR A 108 12.61 16.38 -3.88
N LEU A 109 12.90 15.08 -3.95
CA LEU A 109 14.22 14.55 -4.28
C LEU A 109 14.65 14.86 -5.72
N ILE A 110 13.72 14.91 -6.67
CA ILE A 110 13.97 15.30 -8.06
C ILE A 110 14.21 16.82 -8.14
N ASP A 111 13.33 17.61 -7.54
CA ASP A 111 13.30 19.06 -7.74
C ASP A 111 14.32 19.82 -6.90
N TYR A 112 14.63 19.35 -5.68
CA TYR A 112 15.54 20.03 -4.76
C TYR A 112 16.87 19.30 -4.58
N ASN A 113 16.87 17.97 -4.40
CA ASN A 113 18.11 17.18 -4.28
C ASN A 113 18.72 16.76 -5.63
N LYS A 114 18.05 17.02 -6.76
CA LYS A 114 18.48 16.68 -8.13
C LYS A 114 18.84 15.19 -8.32
N LEU A 115 18.15 14.31 -7.61
CA LEU A 115 18.29 12.86 -7.78
C LEU A 115 17.47 12.38 -8.98
N ASP A 116 18.04 11.45 -9.75
CA ASP A 116 17.33 10.72 -10.79
C ASP A 116 16.58 9.50 -10.21
N LEU A 117 15.59 9.00 -10.95
CA LEU A 117 14.77 7.85 -10.53
C LEU A 117 15.59 6.58 -10.25
N THR A 118 16.77 6.41 -10.87
CA THR A 118 17.64 5.23 -10.67
C THR A 118 18.40 5.31 -9.34
N LYS A 119 18.65 6.51 -8.83
CA LYS A 119 19.17 6.74 -7.47
C LYS A 119 18.06 6.61 -6.44
N ILE A 120 16.88 7.19 -6.70
CA ILE A 120 15.72 7.12 -5.82
C ILE A 120 15.28 5.66 -5.59
N SER A 121 15.23 4.84 -6.65
CA SER A 121 14.87 3.42 -6.55
C SER A 121 15.90 2.53 -5.82
N LYS A 122 17.03 3.09 -5.39
CA LYS A 122 18.10 2.40 -4.65
C LYS A 122 18.24 2.88 -3.20
N LEU A 123 17.42 3.84 -2.78
CA LEU A 123 17.41 4.31 -1.41
C LEU A 123 16.95 3.19 -0.48
N ASN A 124 17.71 2.93 0.58
CA ASN A 124 17.26 2.09 1.67
C ASN A 124 16.24 2.84 2.56
N PHE A 125 15.67 2.12 3.51
CA PHE A 125 14.66 2.66 4.43
C PHE A 125 15.20 3.85 5.24
N GLU A 126 16.42 3.76 5.75
CA GLU A 126 17.05 4.80 6.57
C GLU A 126 17.30 6.09 5.78
N GLN A 127 17.74 5.97 4.53
CA GLN A 127 17.93 7.08 3.60
C GLN A 127 16.59 7.73 3.23
N ALA A 128 15.57 6.94 2.89
CA ALA A 128 14.24 7.45 2.62
C ALA A 128 13.64 8.17 3.85
N ALA A 129 13.81 7.61 5.05
CA ALA A 129 13.37 8.24 6.29
C ALA A 129 14.16 9.51 6.65
N SER A 130 15.46 9.57 6.33
CA SER A 130 16.27 10.79 6.49
C SER A 130 15.78 11.90 5.55
N TYR A 131 15.62 11.60 4.26
CA TYR A 131 15.09 12.56 3.29
C TYR A 131 13.66 13.00 3.60
N TRP A 132 12.83 12.13 4.17
CA TRP A 132 11.50 12.52 4.66
C TRP A 132 11.56 13.56 5.78
N LYS A 133 12.52 13.41 6.72
CA LYS A 133 12.76 14.40 7.77
C LYS A 133 13.27 15.73 7.20
N GLU A 134 14.18 15.69 6.22
CA GLU A 134 14.65 16.89 5.51
C GLU A 134 13.50 17.61 4.80
N TYR A 135 12.71 16.90 4.00
CA TYR A 135 11.52 17.42 3.30
C TYR A 135 10.53 18.11 4.26
N THR A 136 10.15 17.42 5.34
CA THR A 136 9.22 17.96 6.35
C THR A 136 9.82 19.15 7.09
N SER A 137 11.12 19.12 7.41
CA SER A 137 11.84 20.24 8.02
C SER A 137 11.84 21.47 7.11
N ASP A 138 12.22 21.32 5.83
CA ASP A 138 12.32 22.45 4.89
C ASP A 138 10.96 23.08 4.56
N ILE A 139 9.86 22.32 4.64
CA ILE A 139 8.49 22.88 4.65
C ILE A 139 8.22 23.69 5.92
N ILE A 140 8.51 23.13 7.10
CA ILE A 140 8.24 23.78 8.40
C ILE A 140 8.99 25.12 8.51
N VAL A 141 10.25 25.16 8.06
CA VAL A 141 11.07 26.39 8.05
C VAL A 141 10.87 27.24 6.77
N GLN A 142 9.88 26.91 5.94
CA GLN A 142 9.47 27.66 4.74
C GLN A 142 10.59 27.91 3.71
N ARG A 143 11.60 27.02 3.66
CA ARG A 143 12.65 27.03 2.62
C ARG A 143 12.11 26.58 1.27
N ILE A 144 11.16 25.65 1.32
CA ILE A 144 10.33 25.25 0.18
C ILE A 144 8.87 25.55 0.54
N PRO A 145 8.02 25.90 -0.45
CA PRO A 145 6.60 26.06 -0.18
C PRO A 145 6.00 24.75 0.35
N PRO A 146 4.97 24.80 1.24
CA PRO A 146 4.18 23.63 1.61
C PRO A 146 3.41 23.10 0.38
N ASP A 147 4.11 22.29 -0.40
CA ASP A 147 3.75 21.59 -1.63
C ASP A 147 3.12 22.45 -2.75
N PRO A 148 3.87 22.74 -3.84
CA PRO A 148 3.37 23.47 -4.98
C PRO A 148 2.53 22.65 -5.98
N ASN A 149 2.36 21.32 -5.82
CA ASN A 149 1.42 20.51 -6.63
C ASN A 149 0.88 19.27 -5.86
N PRO A 150 -0.07 19.45 -4.91
CA PRO A 150 -0.52 18.38 -4.02
C PRO A 150 -1.65 17.49 -4.54
N ALA A 151 -2.21 17.74 -5.74
CA ALA A 151 -3.43 17.04 -6.19
C ALA A 151 -3.66 17.07 -7.72
N ASP A 152 -3.03 16.16 -8.45
CA ASP A 152 -3.46 15.72 -9.81
C ASP A 152 -3.36 14.19 -9.99
N PHE A 153 -3.16 13.45 -8.89
CA PHE A 153 -3.16 11.99 -8.91
C PHE A 153 -4.56 11.44 -8.67
N VAL A 154 -4.98 10.52 -9.55
CA VAL A 154 -6.28 9.85 -9.44
C VAL A 154 -6.09 8.50 -8.77
N ASP A 155 -6.70 8.35 -7.59
CA ASP A 155 -6.75 7.06 -6.91
C ASP A 155 -7.66 6.10 -7.69
N ILE A 156 -7.07 5.01 -8.18
CA ILE A 156 -7.82 3.99 -8.92
C ILE A 156 -8.41 2.92 -8.01
N SER A 157 -8.11 2.95 -6.70
CA SER A 157 -8.49 1.95 -5.71
C SER A 157 -9.97 1.59 -5.75
N GLY A 158 -10.25 0.29 -5.71
CA GLY A 158 -11.60 -0.25 -5.66
C GLY A 158 -11.79 -1.47 -6.55
N ASN A 159 -13.02 -1.67 -7.02
CA ASN A 159 -13.39 -2.79 -7.89
C ASN A 159 -13.92 -2.29 -9.24
N PHE A 160 -13.69 -3.04 -10.31
CA PHE A 160 -14.31 -2.82 -11.61
C PHE A 160 -15.20 -4.02 -12.03
N PRO A 161 -16.25 -3.80 -12.86
CA PRO A 161 -17.13 -4.86 -13.33
C PRO A 161 -16.37 -5.98 -14.07
N ALA A 162 -16.82 -7.22 -13.91
CA ALA A 162 -16.19 -8.35 -14.58
C ALA A 162 -16.20 -8.21 -16.11
N ILE A 163 -15.04 -8.40 -16.74
CA ILE A 163 -14.86 -8.31 -18.20
C ILE A 163 -15.44 -9.59 -18.81
N LYS A 164 -16.64 -9.50 -19.39
CA LYS A 164 -17.35 -10.63 -20.00
C LYS A 164 -16.97 -10.77 -21.48
N MET A 165 -16.61 -11.97 -21.90
CA MET A 165 -16.20 -12.27 -23.28
C MET A 165 -16.53 -13.72 -23.68
N ASN A 166 -16.41 -13.98 -24.97
CA ASN A 166 -16.52 -15.29 -25.58
C ASN A 166 -15.41 -15.42 -26.63
N GLU A 167 -14.23 -15.86 -26.19
CA GLU A 167 -13.04 -15.91 -27.02
C GLU A 167 -12.32 -17.25 -26.91
N ILE A 168 -11.73 -17.68 -28.01
CA ILE A 168 -10.94 -18.92 -28.14
C ILE A 168 -9.47 -18.66 -28.47
N ASP A 169 -9.09 -17.41 -28.72
CA ASP A 169 -7.69 -16.98 -28.93
C ASP A 169 -7.21 -16.13 -27.74
N VAL A 170 -6.12 -16.59 -27.13
CA VAL A 170 -5.48 -15.94 -25.98
C VAL A 170 -4.97 -14.52 -26.31
N ASN A 171 -4.57 -14.25 -27.56
CA ASN A 171 -4.14 -12.93 -27.99
C ASN A 171 -5.32 -11.96 -28.13
N LYS A 172 -6.49 -12.47 -28.55
CA LYS A 172 -7.74 -11.70 -28.62
C LYS A 172 -8.26 -11.39 -27.22
N ILE A 173 -8.20 -12.36 -26.29
CA ILE A 173 -8.44 -12.13 -24.84
C ILE A 173 -7.52 -11.01 -24.33
N ARG A 174 -6.20 -11.11 -24.53
CA ARG A 174 -5.22 -10.09 -24.10
C ARG A 174 -5.56 -8.70 -24.65
N SER A 175 -5.86 -8.61 -25.94
CA SER A 175 -6.21 -7.35 -26.60
C SER A 175 -7.46 -6.70 -26.00
N LEU A 176 -8.50 -7.49 -25.73
CA LEU A 176 -9.73 -7.02 -25.09
C LEU A 176 -9.51 -6.57 -23.64
N VAL A 177 -8.71 -7.32 -22.86
CA VAL A 177 -8.38 -6.99 -21.46
C VAL A 177 -7.60 -5.68 -21.37
N LEU A 178 -6.57 -5.51 -22.21
CA LEU A 178 -5.77 -4.28 -22.23
C LEU A 178 -6.57 -3.08 -22.75
N ALA A 179 -7.45 -3.27 -23.75
CA ALA A 179 -8.36 -2.23 -24.22
C ALA A 179 -9.38 -1.81 -23.13
N TYR A 180 -9.94 -2.78 -22.40
CA TYR A 180 -10.83 -2.50 -21.27
C TYR A 180 -10.10 -1.72 -20.17
N ALA A 181 -8.91 -2.17 -19.76
CA ALA A 181 -8.12 -1.49 -18.72
C ALA A 181 -7.75 -0.05 -19.14
N LYS A 182 -7.38 0.16 -20.41
CA LYS A 182 -7.17 1.51 -20.96
C LYS A 182 -8.43 2.37 -20.91
N ASN A 183 -9.58 1.84 -21.32
CA ASN A 183 -10.84 2.60 -21.26
C ASN A 183 -11.26 2.93 -19.82
N TYR A 184 -11.07 2.00 -18.87
CA TYR A 184 -11.34 2.21 -17.46
C TYR A 184 -10.44 3.29 -16.84
N ILE A 185 -9.14 3.26 -17.13
CA ILE A 185 -8.20 4.29 -16.67
C ILE A 185 -8.47 5.63 -17.36
N ASN A 186 -8.76 5.67 -18.66
CA ASN A 186 -9.04 6.92 -19.38
C ASN A 186 -10.28 7.66 -18.87
N GLN A 187 -11.25 6.97 -18.26
CA GLN A 187 -12.41 7.58 -17.59
C GLN A 187 -12.03 8.28 -16.27
N LYS A 188 -10.88 7.93 -15.68
CA LYS A 188 -10.37 8.46 -14.41
C LYS A 188 -9.26 9.50 -14.65
N ALA A 189 -8.25 9.16 -15.43
CA ALA A 189 -7.13 10.01 -15.82
C ALA A 189 -6.79 9.77 -17.31
N SER A 190 -7.23 10.67 -18.20
CA SER A 190 -7.10 10.49 -19.65
C SER A 190 -5.67 10.52 -20.19
N GLU A 191 -4.72 11.06 -19.41
CA GLU A 191 -3.31 11.19 -19.80
C GLU A 191 -2.46 9.95 -19.45
N ALA A 192 -2.99 9.05 -18.62
CA ALA A 192 -2.24 7.90 -18.10
C ALA A 192 -1.97 6.82 -19.16
N LYS A 193 -0.75 6.29 -19.16
CA LYS A 193 -0.26 5.37 -20.19
C LYS A 193 0.05 3.99 -19.61
N LEU A 194 -0.56 2.96 -20.20
CA LEU A 194 -0.21 1.56 -19.95
C LEU A 194 1.31 1.36 -20.14
N GLY A 195 1.95 0.73 -19.17
CA GLY A 195 3.40 0.51 -19.15
C GLY A 195 4.22 1.67 -18.57
N THR A 196 3.66 2.88 -18.45
CA THR A 196 4.30 4.04 -17.80
C THR A 196 3.72 4.29 -16.41
N ASP A 197 2.39 4.41 -16.32
CA ASP A 197 1.67 4.80 -15.11
C ASP A 197 0.99 3.63 -14.40
N TYR A 198 0.66 2.58 -15.16
CA TYR A 198 0.01 1.38 -14.64
C TYR A 198 0.33 0.15 -15.50
N TYR A 199 0.04 -1.03 -14.97
CA TYR A 199 0.10 -2.31 -15.66
C TYR A 199 -1.12 -3.18 -15.29
N VAL A 200 -1.36 -4.24 -16.08
CA VAL A 200 -2.44 -5.20 -15.82
C VAL A 200 -1.81 -6.55 -15.50
N VAL A 201 -1.93 -6.97 -14.25
CA VAL A 201 -1.41 -8.25 -13.76
C VAL A 201 -2.56 -9.18 -13.40
N ARG A 202 -2.27 -10.49 -13.32
CA ARG A 202 -3.09 -11.37 -12.50
C ARG A 202 -2.87 -11.08 -11.02
N LYS A 203 -3.75 -11.60 -10.17
CA LYS A 203 -3.63 -11.55 -8.70
C LYS A 203 -2.29 -12.06 -8.16
N GLU A 204 -1.65 -13.00 -8.86
CA GLU A 204 -0.33 -13.54 -8.51
C GLU A 204 0.85 -12.65 -8.98
N GLY A 205 0.59 -11.45 -9.51
CA GLY A 205 1.62 -10.49 -9.94
C GLY A 205 2.16 -10.68 -11.36
N ILE A 206 1.66 -11.67 -12.12
CA ILE A 206 2.11 -11.96 -13.48
C ILE A 206 1.53 -10.92 -14.46
N ASP A 207 2.38 -10.14 -15.13
CA ASP A 207 1.97 -9.11 -16.09
C ASP A 207 1.44 -9.72 -17.40
N ILE A 208 0.18 -9.42 -17.71
CA ILE A 208 -0.55 -9.90 -18.88
C ILE A 208 -0.07 -9.20 -20.16
N SER A 209 0.56 -8.04 -20.01
CA SER A 209 1.12 -7.26 -21.13
C SER A 209 2.36 -7.93 -21.73
N SER A 210 3.17 -8.60 -20.90
CA SER A 210 4.40 -9.30 -21.31
C SER A 210 4.25 -10.82 -21.37
N ASN A 211 3.36 -11.43 -20.58
CA ASN A 211 3.13 -12.87 -20.57
C ASN A 211 1.68 -13.24 -20.92
N VAL A 212 1.44 -13.56 -22.19
CA VAL A 212 0.12 -13.97 -22.69
C VAL A 212 -0.33 -15.34 -22.16
N ASP A 213 0.60 -16.22 -21.78
CA ASP A 213 0.29 -17.56 -21.26
C ASP A 213 -0.42 -17.51 -19.91
N ALA A 214 -0.27 -16.40 -19.17
CA ALA A 214 -1.04 -16.11 -17.96
C ALA A 214 -2.56 -16.23 -18.16
N LEU A 215 -3.06 -15.99 -19.38
CA LEU A 215 -4.47 -16.03 -19.75
C LEU A 215 -4.97 -17.40 -20.25
N LYS A 216 -4.07 -18.37 -20.52
CA LYS A 216 -4.45 -19.72 -21.00
C LYS A 216 -5.57 -20.41 -20.21
N PRO A 217 -5.68 -20.28 -18.86
CA PRO A 217 -6.79 -20.89 -18.10
C PRO A 217 -8.20 -20.45 -18.51
N LEU A 218 -8.34 -19.32 -19.24
CA LEU A 218 -9.63 -18.85 -19.76
C LEU A 218 -10.10 -19.63 -21.00
N LEU A 219 -9.25 -20.39 -21.69
CA LEU A 219 -9.58 -21.07 -22.94
C LEU A 219 -10.41 -22.36 -22.77
N ASP A 220 -10.38 -22.97 -21.57
CA ASP A 220 -11.10 -24.21 -21.24
C ASP A 220 -12.62 -23.98 -21.02
N ASN A 221 -13.22 -23.03 -21.73
CA ASN A 221 -14.60 -22.57 -21.51
C ASN A 221 -15.69 -23.46 -22.16
N LEU A 222 -15.37 -24.74 -22.38
CA LEU A 222 -16.18 -25.70 -23.16
C LEU A 222 -17.52 -26.04 -22.51
N THR A 223 -17.50 -26.38 -21.22
CA THR A 223 -18.66 -26.80 -20.44
C THR A 223 -19.16 -25.71 -19.50
N GLU A 224 -18.26 -24.93 -18.94
CA GLU A 224 -18.55 -23.92 -17.91
C GLU A 224 -17.80 -22.59 -18.19
N PRO A 225 -18.33 -21.45 -17.74
CA PRO A 225 -17.60 -20.18 -17.77
C PRO A 225 -16.31 -20.26 -16.95
N LYS A 226 -15.19 -19.85 -17.54
CA LYS A 226 -13.91 -19.71 -16.82
C LYS A 226 -13.73 -18.30 -16.31
N TYR A 227 -13.12 -18.19 -15.14
CA TYR A 227 -12.88 -16.93 -14.45
C TYR A 227 -11.39 -16.72 -14.19
N LEU A 228 -10.96 -15.45 -14.16
CA LEU A 228 -9.59 -15.09 -13.82
C LEU A 228 -9.54 -13.76 -13.08
N ASP A 229 -9.00 -13.75 -11.86
CA ASP A 229 -8.79 -12.51 -11.08
C ASP A 229 -7.64 -11.70 -11.69
N ILE A 230 -7.87 -10.41 -11.91
CA ILE A 230 -6.91 -9.45 -12.46
C ILE A 230 -6.90 -8.14 -11.68
N ILE A 231 -5.76 -7.46 -11.69
CA ILE A 231 -5.54 -6.20 -11.00
C ILE A 231 -4.96 -5.20 -12.00
N ILE A 232 -5.58 -4.02 -12.10
CA ILE A 232 -4.97 -2.86 -12.73
C ILE A 232 -4.22 -2.12 -11.62
N LYS A 233 -2.89 -2.17 -11.66
CA LYS A 233 -2.03 -1.69 -10.58
C LYS A 233 -1.17 -0.55 -11.07
N THR A 234 -1.06 0.53 -10.28
CA THR A 234 -0.22 1.66 -10.64
C THR A 234 1.27 1.32 -10.56
N LYS A 235 2.07 2.03 -11.33
CA LYS A 235 3.53 1.95 -11.22
C LYS A 235 4.03 2.82 -10.09
N GLN A 236 5.03 2.30 -9.39
CA GLN A 236 5.75 2.91 -8.27
C GLN A 236 6.12 4.39 -8.47
N PHE A 237 6.44 4.78 -9.71
CA PHE A 237 6.87 6.14 -10.02
C PHE A 237 5.87 6.97 -10.82
N SER A 238 4.63 6.49 -11.03
CA SER A 238 3.58 7.29 -11.68
C SER A 238 3.45 8.65 -11.00
N SER A 239 3.24 9.69 -11.80
CA SER A 239 3.00 11.06 -11.32
C SER A 239 1.52 11.39 -11.20
N ILE A 240 0.63 10.54 -11.71
CA ILE A 240 -0.80 10.84 -11.92
C ILE A 240 -1.77 9.72 -11.51
N LEU A 241 -1.28 8.54 -11.08
CA LEU A 241 -2.12 7.46 -10.56
C LEU A 241 -1.57 6.88 -9.25
N ILE A 242 -2.47 6.59 -8.30
CA ILE A 242 -2.18 5.80 -7.09
C ILE A 242 -3.19 4.65 -6.92
N GLY A 243 -2.84 3.66 -6.09
CA GLY A 243 -3.75 2.56 -5.71
C GLY A 243 -3.82 1.40 -6.69
N GLU A 244 -4.84 0.54 -6.54
CA GLU A 244 -5.07 -0.61 -7.43
C GLU A 244 -6.55 -0.96 -7.59
N ALA A 245 -6.98 -1.17 -8.83
CA ALA A 245 -8.33 -1.58 -9.16
C ALA A 245 -8.39 -3.09 -9.37
N ASN A 246 -9.28 -3.77 -8.62
CA ASN A 246 -9.47 -5.21 -8.66
C ASN A 246 -10.65 -5.60 -9.55
N GLY A 247 -10.56 -6.74 -10.24
CA GLY A 247 -11.66 -7.26 -11.03
C GLY A 247 -11.41 -8.67 -11.51
N SER A 248 -12.28 -9.16 -12.40
CA SER A 248 -12.15 -10.49 -12.97
C SER A 248 -12.55 -10.53 -14.45
N ILE A 249 -11.97 -11.47 -15.18
CA ILE A 249 -12.38 -11.84 -16.53
C ILE A 249 -13.36 -13.02 -16.41
N LYS A 250 -14.44 -13.00 -17.19
CA LYS A 250 -15.35 -14.13 -17.39
C LYS A 250 -15.40 -14.50 -18.86
N ASN A 251 -14.82 -15.64 -19.23
CA ASN A 251 -14.90 -16.17 -20.60
C ASN A 251 -15.93 -17.30 -20.67
N SER A 252 -16.89 -17.23 -21.60
CA SER A 252 -17.96 -18.24 -21.73
C SER A 252 -18.48 -18.35 -23.16
N ARG A 253 -18.58 -19.59 -23.67
CA ARG A 253 -19.15 -19.87 -25.01
C ARG A 253 -20.61 -19.46 -25.18
N ASN A 254 -21.35 -19.39 -24.08
CA ASN A 254 -22.77 -19.01 -24.05
C ASN A 254 -22.97 -17.49 -23.88
N TYR A 255 -21.88 -16.72 -23.80
CA TYR A 255 -21.95 -15.26 -23.81
C TYR A 255 -21.97 -14.75 -25.25
N ASP A 256 -23.01 -13.99 -25.57
CA ASP A 256 -23.14 -13.27 -26.83
C ASP A 256 -23.16 -11.77 -26.52
N PRO A 257 -22.09 -11.02 -26.83
CA PRO A 257 -22.01 -9.60 -26.51
C PRO A 257 -23.06 -8.75 -27.24
N GLU A 258 -23.53 -9.16 -28.41
CA GLU A 258 -24.53 -8.42 -29.20
C GLU A 258 -25.95 -8.57 -28.61
N LYS A 259 -26.20 -9.65 -27.86
CA LYS A 259 -27.47 -9.90 -27.17
C LYS A 259 -27.53 -9.31 -25.75
N VAL A 260 -26.47 -8.67 -25.25
CA VAL A 260 -26.46 -8.04 -23.91
C VAL A 260 -27.23 -6.72 -23.92
N LYS A 261 -28.39 -6.69 -23.25
CA LYS A 261 -29.09 -5.43 -22.97
C LYS A 261 -28.52 -4.76 -21.72
N ASP A 262 -28.10 -3.51 -21.87
CA ASP A 262 -27.71 -2.64 -20.77
C ASP A 262 -28.96 -2.09 -20.06
N LEU A 263 -29.32 -2.72 -18.94
CA LEU A 263 -30.49 -2.32 -18.15
C LEU A 263 -30.35 -0.93 -17.51
N SER A 264 -29.13 -0.40 -17.35
CA SER A 264 -28.91 0.95 -16.79
C SER A 264 -29.33 2.08 -17.74
N LYS A 265 -29.45 1.77 -19.04
CA LYS A 265 -29.94 2.68 -20.08
C LYS A 265 -31.45 2.63 -20.26
N ILE A 266 -32.15 1.73 -19.57
CA ILE A 266 -33.62 1.68 -19.58
C ILE A 266 -34.13 2.71 -18.58
N LYS A 267 -34.65 3.83 -19.10
CA LYS A 267 -35.43 4.76 -18.29
C LYS A 267 -36.79 4.16 -18.00
N PHE A 268 -37.06 3.87 -16.74
CA PHE A 268 -38.43 3.62 -16.28
C PHE A 268 -39.15 4.95 -16.21
N ASN A 269 -40.23 5.09 -16.97
CA ASN A 269 -41.18 6.19 -16.76
C ASN A 269 -42.04 5.81 -15.56
N ASN A 270 -42.09 6.70 -14.57
CA ASN A 270 -43.07 6.66 -13.48
C ASN A 270 -44.41 7.24 -13.95
#